data_AF-A0A559TGJ4-F1
#
_entry.id   AF-A0A559TGJ4-F1
#
_cell.length_a   1.000
_cell.length_b   1.000
_cell.length_c   1.000
_cell.angle_alpha   90.00
_cell.angle_beta   90.00
_cell.angle_gamma   90.00
#
_symmetry.space_group_name_H-M   'P 1'
#
loop_
_entity.id
_entity.type
_entity.pdbx_description
1 polymer ?
#
loop_
_entity_poly.entity_id
_entity_poly.type
_entity_poly.pdbx_seq_one_letter_code
_entity_poly.pdbx_strand_id
1 'polypeptide(L)'
;MSATSAGNPDGSSHNARSIEELDELIALARMITYARYAAQDVELVNATHWLDLALKAVTREIGDGAETGLADLTLSVDAINLHKH
;
A
#
# COMPACT_ATOMS: atom_id res chain seq x y z
N MET A 1 30.88 -32.48 -29.77
CA MET A 1 29.42 -32.29 -29.75
C MET A 1 28.91 -32.75 -28.40
N SER A 2 28.30 -31.85 -27.63
CA SER A 2 27.28 -32.09 -26.60
C SER A 2 26.90 -30.72 -26.05
N ALA A 3 25.85 -30.14 -26.63
CA ALA A 3 25.23 -28.92 -26.13
C ALA A 3 24.24 -29.32 -25.04
N THR A 4 24.58 -29.06 -23.78
CA THR A 4 23.62 -29.14 -22.68
C THR A 4 22.90 -27.81 -22.59
N SER A 5 21.76 -27.75 -23.28
CA SER A 5 20.66 -26.83 -22.99
C SER A 5 20.11 -27.18 -21.61
N ALA A 6 20.17 -26.23 -20.67
CA ALA A 6 19.37 -26.25 -19.46
C ALA A 6 18.85 -24.83 -19.26
N GLY A 7 17.53 -24.72 -19.34
CA GLY A 7 16.82 -23.47 -19.49
C GLY A 7 17.07 -22.50 -18.34
N ASN A 8 17.16 -21.23 -18.70
CA ASN A 8 16.89 -20.15 -17.76
C ASN A 8 15.45 -20.36 -17.25
N PRO A 9 15.20 -20.43 -15.94
CA PRO A 9 13.86 -20.24 -15.43
C PRO A 9 13.53 -18.75 -15.60
N ASP A 10 13.11 -18.42 -16.83
CA ASP A 10 12.16 -17.34 -17.02
C ASP A 10 10.88 -17.77 -16.33
N GLY A 11 10.53 -17.01 -15.31
CA GLY A 11 9.50 -17.36 -14.35
C GLY A 11 9.45 -16.23 -13.37
N SER A 12 9.16 -15.04 -13.91
CA SER A 12 8.63 -13.88 -13.18
C SER A 12 7.84 -14.38 -11.98
N SER A 13 8.51 -14.38 -10.81
CA SER A 13 7.87 -14.64 -9.54
C SER A 13 6.98 -13.43 -9.32
N HIS A 14 5.78 -13.47 -9.89
CA HIS A 14 4.62 -12.86 -9.28
C HIS A 14 4.57 -13.51 -7.89
N ASN A 15 5.33 -12.94 -6.96
CA ASN A 15 5.30 -13.32 -5.57
C ASN A 15 3.85 -13.12 -5.15
N ALA A 16 3.10 -14.21 -5.06
CA ALA A 16 1.84 -14.21 -4.35
C ALA A 16 2.18 -13.69 -2.95
N ARG A 17 1.78 -12.44 -2.71
CA ARG A 17 2.06 -11.74 -1.46
C ARG A 17 1.52 -12.59 -0.32
N SER A 18 2.30 -12.75 0.75
CA SER A 18 1.75 -13.43 1.91
C SER A 18 0.66 -12.56 2.54
N ILE A 19 -0.27 -13.18 3.27
CA ILE A 19 -1.33 -12.44 3.96
C ILE A 19 -0.71 -11.49 5.00
N GLU A 20 0.38 -11.91 5.64
CA GLU A 20 1.13 -11.11 6.60
C GLU A 20 1.74 -9.86 5.95
N GLU A 21 2.32 -9.98 4.75
CA GLU A 21 2.85 -8.84 4.00
C GLU A 21 1.75 -7.83 3.61
N LEU A 22 0.54 -8.31 3.28
CA LEU A 22 -0.61 -7.45 3.00
C LEU A 22 -1.10 -6.74 4.27
N ASP A 23 -1.20 -7.45 5.40
CA ASP A 23 -1.57 -6.90 6.70
C ASP A 23 -0.57 -5.83 7.18
N GLU A 24 0.73 -6.06 6.95
CA GLU A 24 1.79 -5.07 7.23
C GLU A 24 1.63 -3.79 6.41
N LEU A 25 1.29 -3.90 5.12
CA LEU A 25 1.01 -2.73 4.27
C LEU A 25 -0.25 -1.98 4.72
N ILE A 26 -1.29 -2.68 5.13
CA ILE A 26 -2.51 -2.08 5.69
C ILE A 26 -2.18 -1.34 7.00
N ALA A 27 -1.40 -1.97 7.89
CA ALA A 27 -0.95 -1.35 9.12
C ALA A 27 -0.11 -0.09 8.86
N LEU A 28 0.77 -0.13 7.86
CA LEU A 28 1.57 1.02 7.44
C LEU A 28 0.69 2.16 6.90
N ALA A 29 -0.29 1.86 6.04
CA ALA A 29 -1.23 2.86 5.52
C ALA A 29 -2.00 3.57 6.66
N ARG A 30 -2.41 2.81 7.69
CA ARG A 30 -3.04 3.36 8.90
C ARG A 30 -2.09 4.29 9.65
N MET A 31 -0.85 3.88 9.89
CA MET A 31 0.15 4.73 10.57
C MET A 31 0.45 6.02 9.80
N ILE A 32 0.61 5.96 8.48
CA ILE A 32 0.82 7.14 7.64
C ILE A 32 -0.38 8.09 7.73
N THR A 33 -1.59 7.55 7.76
CA THR A 33 -2.82 8.35 7.91
C THR A 33 -2.86 9.07 9.26
N TYR A 34 -2.53 8.39 10.36
CA TYR A 34 -2.43 9.04 11.68
C TYR A 34 -1.36 10.14 11.70
N ALA A 35 -0.18 9.88 11.13
CA ALA A 35 0.88 10.87 11.03
C ALA A 35 0.43 12.09 10.19
N ARG A 36 -0.36 11.87 9.13
CA ARG A 36 -0.90 12.95 8.30
C ARG A 36 -1.85 13.84 9.08
N TYR A 37 -2.77 13.25 9.86
CA TYR A 37 -3.67 14.03 10.71
C TYR A 37 -2.91 14.80 11.79
N ALA A 38 -1.96 14.17 12.47
CA ALA A 38 -1.12 14.85 13.45
C ALA A 38 -0.36 16.04 12.81
N ALA A 39 0.20 15.86 11.61
CA ALA A 39 0.86 16.93 10.88
C ALA A 39 -0.10 18.04 10.42
N GLN A 40 -1.34 17.70 10.09
CA GLN A 40 -2.38 18.66 9.74
C GLN A 40 -2.79 19.51 10.96
N ASP A 41 -2.94 18.89 12.13
CA ASP A 41 -3.36 19.56 13.37
C ASP A 41 -2.34 20.61 13.84
N VAL A 42 -1.05 20.40 13.55
CA VAL A 42 0.03 21.36 13.83
C VAL A 42 0.46 22.19 12.61
N GLU A 43 -0.34 22.19 11.54
CA GLU A 43 -0.16 22.99 10.32
C GLU A 43 1.20 22.78 9.60
N LEU A 44 1.77 21.56 9.66
CA LEU A 44 2.99 21.20 8.93
C LEU A 44 2.68 20.84 7.47
N VAL A 45 2.32 21.85 6.67
CA VAL A 45 1.85 21.72 5.27
C VAL A 45 2.81 20.92 4.38
N ASN A 46 4.12 21.08 4.55
CA ASN A 46 5.08 20.30 3.78
C ASN A 46 5.06 18.81 4.16
N ALA A 47 4.88 18.50 5.45
CA ALA A 47 4.82 17.12 5.92
C ALA A 47 3.54 16.42 5.46
N THR A 48 2.39 17.11 5.48
CA THR A 48 1.13 16.54 4.99
C THR A 48 1.22 16.16 3.51
N HIS A 49 1.86 17.00 2.68
CA HIS A 49 2.09 16.69 1.26
C HIS A 49 2.92 15.40 1.06
N TRP A 50 4.02 15.24 1.80
CA TRP A 50 4.86 14.03 1.71
C TRP A 50 4.13 12.79 2.22
N LEU A 51 3.33 12.92 3.26
CA LEU A 51 2.53 11.83 3.81
C LEU A 51 1.41 11.40 2.85
N ASP A 52 0.83 12.33 2.08
CA ASP A 52 -0.10 11.99 0.99
C ASP A 52 0.57 11.21 -0.13
N LEU A 53 1.80 11.59 -0.51
CA LEU A 53 2.58 10.85 -1.51
C LEU A 53 2.93 9.43 -1.01
N ALA A 54 3.34 9.30 0.25
CA ALA A 54 3.62 8.01 0.88
C ALA A 54 2.36 7.13 0.91
N LEU A 55 1.21 7.70 1.28
CA LEU A 55 -0.06 6.96 1.31
C LEU A 55 -0.45 6.46 -0.09
N LYS A 56 -0.30 7.29 -1.14
CA LYS A 56 -0.54 6.88 -2.53
C LYS A 56 0.36 5.73 -2.96
N ALA A 57 1.64 5.77 -2.60
CA ALA A 57 2.58 4.71 -2.91
C ALA A 57 2.18 3.37 -2.22
N VAL A 58 1.82 3.43 -0.93
CA VAL A 58 1.39 2.23 -0.19
C VAL A 58 0.06 1.69 -0.70
N THR A 59 -0.92 2.56 -1.02
CA THR A 59 -2.20 2.11 -1.61
C THR A 59 -2.00 1.48 -2.98
N ARG A 60 -1.10 2.03 -3.80
CA ARG A 60 -0.71 1.41 -5.08
C ARG A 60 -0.07 0.05 -4.84
N GLU A 61 0.81 -0.08 -3.87
CA GLU A 61 1.46 -1.35 -3.52
C GLU A 61 0.46 -2.41 -3.02
N ILE A 62 -0.55 -2.00 -2.26
CA ILE A 62 -1.68 -2.85 -1.86
C ILE A 62 -2.49 -3.28 -3.09
N GLY A 63 -2.81 -2.35 -3.99
CA GLY A 63 -3.62 -2.61 -5.19
C GLY A 63 -2.92 -3.46 -6.25
N ASP A 64 -1.63 -3.20 -6.51
CA ASP A 64 -0.79 -3.97 -7.44
C ASP A 64 -0.57 -5.42 -6.94
N GLY A 65 -0.70 -5.66 -5.63
CA GLY A 65 -0.62 -7.00 -5.03
C GLY A 65 -1.99 -7.67 -4.78
N ALA A 66 -3.09 -6.93 -4.91
CA ALA A 66 -4.42 -7.40 -4.57
C ALA A 66 -5.43 -6.97 -5.63
N GLU A 67 -5.61 -7.83 -6.63
CA GLU A 67 -6.76 -7.86 -7.54
C GLU A 67 -8.11 -7.89 -6.76
N THR A 68 -8.09 -8.10 -5.44
CA THR A 68 -9.27 -8.35 -4.58
C THR A 68 -9.35 -7.51 -3.29
N GLY A 69 -8.34 -6.72 -2.91
CA GLY A 69 -8.26 -6.09 -1.57
C GLY A 69 -8.68 -4.62 -1.48
N LEU A 70 -8.79 -3.91 -2.61
CA LEU A 70 -9.02 -2.46 -2.65
C LEU A 70 -10.41 -2.01 -2.16
N ALA A 71 -11.41 -2.89 -2.17
CA ALA A 71 -12.79 -2.54 -1.80
C ALA A 71 -12.97 -2.26 -0.30
N ASP A 72 -12.16 -2.87 0.56
CA ASP A 72 -12.31 -2.76 2.01
C ASP A 72 -11.65 -1.47 2.57
N LEU A 73 -10.57 -1.01 1.92
CA LEU A 73 -9.89 0.24 2.29
C LEU A 73 -10.72 1.49 1.94
N THR A 74 -11.43 1.48 0.81
CA THR A 74 -12.32 2.58 0.41
C THR A 74 -13.48 2.76 1.39
N LEU A 75 -14.07 1.67 1.89
CA LEU A 75 -15.13 1.71 2.89
C LEU A 75 -14.62 2.26 4.24
N SER A 76 -13.38 1.93 4.61
CA SER A 76 -12.75 2.45 5.84
C SER A 76 -12.44 3.94 5.75
N VAL A 77 -11.97 4.43 4.61
CA VAL A 77 -11.72 5.85 4.38
C VAL A 77 -13.02 6.66 4.38
N ASP A 78 -14.09 6.15 3.75
CA ASP A 78 -15.39 6.83 3.77
C ASP A 78 -16.02 6.85 5.17
N ALA A 79 -15.86 5.79 5.96
CA ALA A 79 -16.32 5.75 7.35
C ALA A 79 -15.57 6.76 8.24
N ILE A 80 -14.28 7.01 7.98
CA ILE A 80 -13.48 8.01 8.71
C ILE A 80 -13.87 9.44 8.29
N ASN A 81 -14.19 9.66 7.00
CA ASN A 81 -14.62 10.98 6.51
C ASN A 81 -16.08 11.33 6.89
N LEU A 82 -16.95 10.34 7.11
CA LEU A 82 -18.33 10.57 7.55
C LEU A 82 -18.43 11.15 8.98
N HIS A 83 -17.39 10.97 9.81
CA HIS A 83 -17.38 11.51 11.17
C HIS A 83 -17.03 13.01 11.25
N LYS A 84 -16.88 13.69 10.10
CA LYS A 84 -16.46 15.10 10.02
C LYS A 84 -17.52 16.06 9.47
N HIS A 85 -18.80 15.68 9.49
CA HIS A 85 -19.91 16.54 9.05
C HIS A 85 -20.91 16.87 10.16
#